data_AF-A0A2V9SWN6-F1
#
_entry.id   AF-A0A2V9SWN6-F1
#
_cell.length_a   1.000
_cell.length_b   1.000
_cell.length_c   1.000
_cell.angle_alpha   90.00
_cell.angle_beta   90.00
_cell.angle_gamma   90.00
#
_symmetry.space_group_name_H-M   'P 1'
#
loop_
_entity.id
_entity.type
_entity.pdbx_description
1 polymer ?
#
loop_
_entity_poly.entity_id
_entity_poly.type
_entity_poly.pdbx_seq_one_letter_code
_entity_poly.pdbx_strand_id
1 'polypeptide(L)'
;MTTTSLDYYAIEELLTNDERAARDRARRFVQEEVMHEIVACHRAAKFPEHLRARMGALRLFAPFLKEYGCAGQSYTAYGLIMQELEGADSGLRSEASVQGALAIYAIHSFGMPEQHARWLPELVSGERVGC
;
A
#
# COMPACT_ATOMS: atom_id res chain seq x y z
N MET A 1 -14.95 -18.68 -9.24
CA MET A 1 -16.37 -18.52 -8.83
C MET A 1 -16.56 -17.04 -8.53
N THR A 2 -17.30 -16.32 -9.38
CA THR A 2 -17.58 -14.90 -9.21
C THR A 2 -18.52 -14.72 -8.03
N THR A 3 -18.00 -14.18 -6.93
CA THR A 3 -18.78 -13.75 -5.76
C THR A 3 -19.54 -12.48 -6.13
N THR A 4 -20.60 -12.63 -6.94
CA THR A 4 -21.45 -11.54 -7.43
C THR A 4 -22.52 -11.17 -6.39
N SER A 5 -22.13 -10.79 -5.15
CA SER A 5 -23.15 -10.64 -4.09
C SER A 5 -22.95 -9.53 -3.05
N LEU A 6 -21.87 -8.74 -3.04
CA LEU A 6 -21.67 -7.72 -2.00
C LEU A 6 -21.79 -6.27 -2.47
N ASP A 7 -21.76 -5.98 -3.76
CA ASP A 7 -21.85 -4.62 -4.29
C ASP A 7 -23.28 -4.22 -4.69
N TYR A 8 -24.19 -4.16 -3.71
CA TYR A 8 -25.59 -3.80 -3.93
C TYR A 8 -25.78 -2.38 -4.49
N TYR A 9 -24.82 -1.47 -4.23
CA TYR A 9 -24.85 -0.09 -4.71
C TYR A 9 -24.09 0.13 -6.02
N ALA A 10 -23.58 -0.94 -6.66
CA ALA A 10 -22.81 -0.84 -7.90
C ALA A 10 -21.65 0.16 -7.81
N ILE A 11 -20.96 0.21 -6.65
CA ILE A 11 -19.79 1.06 -6.42
C ILE A 11 -18.70 0.77 -7.46
N GLU A 12 -18.58 -0.48 -7.91
CA GLU A 12 -17.65 -0.88 -8.98
C GLU A 12 -17.82 -0.04 -10.25
N GLU A 13 -19.04 0.36 -10.60
CA GLU A 13 -19.33 1.16 -11.80
C GLU A 13 -18.83 2.60 -11.68
N LEU A 14 -18.64 3.09 -10.45
CA LEU A 14 -18.11 4.43 -10.17
C LEU A 14 -16.58 4.49 -10.30
N LEU A 15 -15.90 3.35 -10.32
CA LEU A 15 -14.45 3.27 -10.38
C LEU A 15 -13.94 3.36 -11.83
N THR A 16 -12.75 3.93 -12.00
CA THR A 16 -12.02 3.85 -13.25
C THR A 16 -11.35 2.48 -13.42
N ASN A 17 -10.94 2.15 -14.66
CA ASN A 17 -10.17 0.93 -14.91
C ASN A 17 -8.86 0.91 -14.13
N ASP A 18 -8.19 2.06 -13.99
CA ASP A 18 -6.92 2.17 -13.28
C ASP A 18 -7.07 1.97 -11.77
N GLU A 19 -8.16 2.49 -11.18
CA GLU A 19 -8.51 2.26 -9.77
C GLU A 19 -8.83 0.79 -9.49
N ARG A 20 -9.63 0.14 -10.34
CA ARG A 20 -9.89 -1.30 -10.24
C ARG A 20 -8.61 -2.10 -10.39
N ALA A 21 -7.75 -1.76 -11.35
CA ALA A 21 -6.46 -2.42 -11.52
C ALA A 21 -5.53 -2.23 -10.32
N ALA A 22 -5.54 -1.06 -9.68
CA ALA A 22 -4.78 -0.79 -8.45
C ALA A 22 -5.22 -1.70 -7.31
N ARG A 23 -6.53 -1.75 -7.06
CA ARG A 23 -7.16 -2.63 -6.09
C ARG A 23 -6.82 -4.10 -6.37
N ASP A 24 -7.02 -4.56 -7.60
CA ASP A 24 -6.84 -5.97 -7.95
C ASP A 24 -5.38 -6.42 -7.81
N ARG A 25 -4.41 -5.53 -8.02
CA ARG A 25 -3.00 -5.79 -7.71
C ARG A 25 -2.75 -5.95 -6.20
N ALA A 26 -3.29 -5.05 -5.38
CA ALA A 26 -3.17 -5.14 -3.93
C ALA A 26 -3.87 -6.39 -3.38
N ARG A 27 -5.07 -6.70 -3.88
CA ARG A 27 -5.80 -7.93 -3.56
C ARG A 27 -4.99 -9.17 -3.86
N ARG A 28 -4.35 -9.23 -5.04
CA ARG A 28 -3.53 -10.36 -5.44
C ARG A 28 -2.37 -10.58 -4.48
N PHE A 29 -1.62 -9.51 -4.18
CA PHE A 29 -0.54 -9.55 -3.19
C PHE A 29 -1.01 -10.06 -1.83
N VAL A 30 -2.17 -9.57 -1.37
CA VAL A 30 -2.76 -10.04 -0.12
C VAL A 30 -3.07 -11.54 -0.17
N GLN A 31 -3.80 -11.99 -1.19
CA GLN A 31 -4.26 -13.38 -1.27
C GLN A 31 -3.13 -14.38 -1.52
N GLU A 32 -2.15 -14.01 -2.35
CA GLU A 32 -1.09 -14.92 -2.81
C GLU A 32 0.19 -14.85 -1.96
N GLU A 33 0.39 -13.79 -1.17
CA GLU A 33 1.65 -13.60 -0.41
C GLU A 33 1.37 -13.41 1.09
N VAL A 34 0.49 -12.48 1.47
CA VAL A 34 0.25 -12.12 2.89
C VAL A 34 -0.49 -13.22 3.66
N MET A 35 -1.56 -13.77 3.08
CA MET A 35 -2.49 -14.66 3.80
C MET A 35 -1.85 -15.98 4.27
N HIS A 36 -0.70 -16.36 3.70
CA HIS A 36 0.00 -17.58 4.07
C HIS A 36 0.60 -17.57 5.47
N GLU A 37 0.92 -16.40 6.01
CA GLU A 37 1.66 -16.28 7.28
C GLU A 37 1.07 -15.28 8.28
N ILE A 38 0.21 -14.35 7.84
CA ILE A 38 -0.26 -13.22 8.67
C ILE A 38 -0.94 -13.66 9.96
N VAL A 39 -1.69 -14.77 9.94
CA VAL A 39 -2.35 -15.33 11.14
C VAL A 39 -1.32 -15.81 12.17
N ALA A 40 -0.24 -16.46 11.71
CA ALA A 40 0.83 -16.92 12.60
C ALA A 40 1.62 -15.73 13.16
N CYS A 41 1.91 -14.73 12.32
CA CYS A 41 2.53 -13.47 12.74
C CYS A 41 1.72 -12.77 13.82
N HIS A 42 0.40 -12.61 13.61
CA HIS A 42 -0.50 -11.98 14.58
C HIS A 42 -0.48 -12.70 15.93
N ARG A 43 -0.63 -14.04 15.95
CA ARG A 43 -0.59 -14.84 17.19
C ARG A 43 0.75 -14.74 17.91
N ALA A 44 1.83 -14.53 17.17
CA ALA A 44 3.18 -14.39 17.71
C ALA A 44 3.55 -12.93 18.05
N ALA A 45 2.63 -11.96 17.86
CA ALA A 45 2.91 -10.52 17.96
C ALA A 45 4.13 -10.08 17.12
N LYS A 46 4.25 -10.63 15.90
CA LYS A 46 5.31 -10.31 14.94
C LYS A 46 4.72 -9.69 13.68
N PHE A 47 5.56 -8.98 12.93
CA PHE A 47 5.24 -8.48 11.60
C PHE A 47 6.06 -9.23 10.54
N PRO A 48 5.50 -9.58 9.37
CA PRO A 48 6.23 -10.19 8.27
C PRO A 48 7.12 -9.15 7.55
N GLU A 49 8.23 -8.76 8.17
CA GLU A 49 9.10 -7.66 7.70
C GLU A 49 9.60 -7.82 6.26
N HIS A 50 9.77 -9.06 5.78
CA HIS A 50 10.23 -9.32 4.42
C HIS A 50 9.22 -8.88 3.34
N LEU A 51 7.93 -8.76 3.70
CA LEU A 51 6.89 -8.26 2.80
C LEU A 51 7.03 -6.76 2.54
N ARG A 52 7.79 -6.01 3.33
CA ARG A 52 7.97 -4.56 3.15
C ARG A 52 8.61 -4.20 1.81
N ALA A 53 9.73 -4.85 1.48
CA ALA A 53 10.40 -4.65 0.18
C ALA A 53 9.47 -5.05 -0.97
N ARG A 54 8.63 -6.07 -0.74
CA ARG A 54 7.62 -6.49 -1.70
C ARG A 54 6.53 -5.43 -1.90
N MET A 55 6.04 -4.81 -0.82
CA MET A 55 5.09 -3.69 -0.88
C MET A 55 5.67 -2.48 -1.61
N GLY A 56 6.96 -2.17 -1.39
CA GLY A 56 7.67 -1.13 -2.14
C GLY A 56 7.79 -1.44 -3.64
N ALA A 57 8.16 -2.68 -4.00
CA ALA A 57 8.21 -3.12 -5.39
C ALA A 57 6.85 -3.05 -6.11
N LEU A 58 5.76 -3.24 -5.37
CA LEU A 58 4.38 -3.09 -5.85
C LEU A 58 3.87 -1.64 -5.81
N ARG A 59 4.70 -0.69 -5.36
CA ARG A 59 4.40 0.74 -5.22
C ARG A 59 3.20 1.02 -4.32
N LEU A 60 3.12 0.32 -3.19
CA LEU A 60 2.03 0.46 -2.23
C LEU A 60 2.27 1.59 -1.21
N PHE A 61 3.48 2.15 -1.16
CA PHE A 61 3.82 3.29 -0.33
C PHE A 61 3.67 4.61 -1.10
N ALA A 62 2.89 5.54 -0.54
CA ALA A 62 2.56 6.83 -1.14
C ALA A 62 2.16 6.74 -2.64
N PRO A 63 1.23 5.84 -3.03
CA PRO A 63 0.93 5.58 -4.44
C PRO A 63 0.38 6.81 -5.17
N PHE A 64 -0.12 7.80 -4.44
CA PHE A 64 -0.66 9.06 -4.97
C PHE A 64 0.41 10.08 -5.39
N LEU A 65 1.67 9.88 -5.01
CA LEU A 65 2.79 10.69 -5.50
C LEU A 65 3.27 10.20 -6.87
N LYS A 66 3.83 11.10 -7.70
CA LYS A 66 4.32 10.74 -9.05
C LYS A 66 5.84 10.64 -9.11
N GLU A 67 6.55 11.30 -8.21
CA GLU A 67 8.01 11.33 -8.18
C GLU A 67 8.60 10.13 -7.43
N TYR A 68 9.94 9.98 -7.48
CA TYR A 68 10.71 9.02 -6.68
C TYR A 68 10.31 7.54 -6.84
N GLY A 69 9.67 7.18 -7.96
CA GLY A 69 9.26 5.81 -8.25
C GLY A 69 7.86 5.44 -7.75
N CYS A 70 7.11 6.39 -7.20
CA CYS A 70 5.72 6.21 -6.80
C CYS A 70 4.78 6.03 -8.01
N ALA A 71 3.55 5.58 -7.75
CA ALA A 71 2.64 5.11 -8.80
C ALA A 71 1.84 6.22 -9.51
N GLY A 72 1.75 7.43 -8.94
CA GLY A 72 0.99 8.56 -9.50
C GLY A 72 -0.52 8.31 -9.60
N GLN A 73 -1.08 7.54 -8.67
CA GLN A 73 -2.47 7.09 -8.69
C GLN A 73 -3.43 8.08 -8.00
N SER A 74 -4.74 7.93 -8.24
CA SER A 74 -5.75 8.73 -7.55
C SER A 74 -5.81 8.41 -6.04
N TYR A 75 -6.35 9.34 -5.24
CA TYR A 75 -6.64 9.08 -3.84
C TYR A 75 -7.69 7.97 -3.64
N THR A 76 -8.61 7.80 -4.59
CA THR A 76 -9.55 6.68 -4.61
C THR A 76 -8.80 5.35 -4.75
N ALA A 77 -7.84 5.26 -5.68
CA ALA A 77 -7.00 4.07 -5.83
C ALA A 77 -6.19 3.79 -4.55
N TYR A 78 -5.64 4.82 -3.90
CA TYR A 78 -5.00 4.68 -2.60
C TYR A 78 -5.94 4.09 -1.54
N GLY A 79 -7.16 4.63 -1.43
CA GLY A 79 -8.17 4.09 -0.51
C GLY A 79 -8.52 2.63 -0.78
N LEU A 80 -8.68 2.25 -2.05
CA LEU A 80 -8.94 0.87 -2.46
C LEU A 80 -7.76 -0.05 -2.12
N ILE A 81 -6.51 0.40 -2.32
CA ILE A 81 -5.33 -0.37 -1.92
C ILE A 81 -5.35 -0.59 -0.41
N MET A 82 -5.58 0.46 0.38
CA MET A 82 -5.66 0.34 1.85
C MET A 82 -6.76 -0.63 2.28
N GLN A 83 -7.91 -0.61 1.61
CA GLN A 83 -9.02 -1.55 1.88
C GLN A 83 -8.60 -3.00 1.66
N GLU A 84 -7.87 -3.32 0.59
CA GLU A 84 -7.40 -4.68 0.34
C GLU A 84 -6.34 -5.11 1.36
N LEU A 85 -5.39 -4.23 1.73
CA LEU A 85 -4.39 -4.54 2.76
C LEU A 85 -5.06 -4.81 4.12
N GLU A 86 -6.02 -3.97 4.49
CA GLU A 86 -6.79 -4.12 5.74
C GLU A 86 -7.69 -5.35 5.73
N GLY A 87 -8.16 -5.77 4.55
CA GLY A 87 -8.86 -7.04 4.37
C GLY A 87 -8.00 -8.25 4.79
N ALA A 88 -6.67 -8.13 4.82
CA ALA A 88 -5.76 -9.14 5.34
C ALA A 88 -5.50 -8.94 6.85
N ASP A 89 -4.98 -7.77 7.21
CA ASP A 89 -4.61 -7.41 8.58
C ASP A 89 -4.40 -5.89 8.70
N SER A 90 -4.96 -5.28 9.73
CA SER A 90 -4.85 -3.84 9.97
C SER A 90 -3.41 -3.38 10.23
N GLY A 91 -2.51 -4.26 10.68
CA GLY A 91 -1.08 -3.97 10.83
C GLY A 91 -0.38 -3.71 9.49
N LEU A 92 -0.74 -4.48 8.45
CA LEU A 92 -0.23 -4.27 7.09
C LEU A 92 -0.65 -2.91 6.53
N ARG A 93 -1.93 -2.57 6.68
CA ARG A 93 -2.46 -1.25 6.28
C ARG A 93 -1.84 -0.13 7.13
N SER A 94 -1.57 -0.35 8.41
CA SER A 94 -0.90 0.62 9.29
C SER A 94 0.51 0.92 8.82
N GLU A 95 1.31 -0.11 8.49
CA GLU A 95 2.65 0.09 7.94
C GLU A 95 2.60 0.92 6.65
N ALA A 96 1.73 0.56 5.71
CA ALA A 96 1.58 1.31 4.46
C ALA A 96 1.17 2.78 4.68
N SER A 97 0.29 3.03 5.64
CA SER A 97 -0.19 4.38 5.99
C SER A 97 0.91 5.23 6.62
N VAL A 98 1.64 4.70 7.60
CA VAL A 98 2.74 5.41 8.27
C VAL A 98 3.88 5.66 7.30
N GLN A 99 4.31 4.63 6.58
CA GLN A 99 5.39 4.75 5.59
C GLN A 99 5.03 5.77 4.50
N GLY A 100 3.84 5.64 3.91
CA GLY A 100 3.42 6.45 2.77
C GLY A 100 2.89 7.82 3.13
N ALA A 101 1.73 7.85 3.79
CA ALA A 101 0.97 9.09 4.02
C ALA A 101 1.52 9.95 5.16
N LEU A 102 2.36 9.41 6.03
CA LEU A 102 3.02 10.17 7.09
C LEU A 102 4.48 10.45 6.73
N ALA A 103 5.33 9.43 6.70
CA ALA A 103 6.79 9.64 6.58
C ALA A 103 7.20 10.14 5.18
N ILE A 104 6.88 9.39 4.12
CA ILE A 104 7.22 9.77 2.74
C ILE A 104 6.57 11.10 2.38
N TYR A 105 5.27 11.27 2.68
CA TYR A 105 4.55 12.49 2.34
C TYR A 105 5.08 13.72 3.09
N ALA A 106 5.44 13.62 4.37
CA ALA A 106 6.01 14.73 5.12
C ALA A 106 7.36 15.16 4.55
N ILE A 107 8.24 14.20 4.23
CA ILE A 107 9.53 14.50 3.60
C ILE A 107 9.28 15.13 2.23
N HIS A 108 8.43 14.54 1.38
CA HIS A 108 8.13 15.05 0.04
C HIS A 108 7.55 16.49 0.05
N SER A 109 6.67 16.79 1.02
CA SER A 109 5.96 18.06 1.06
C SER A 109 6.76 19.19 1.71
N PHE A 110 7.59 18.87 2.70
CA PHE A 110 8.21 19.87 3.58
C PHE A 110 9.74 19.75 3.65
N GLY A 111 10.32 18.74 3.01
CA GLY A 111 11.75 18.51 2.99
C GLY A 111 12.51 19.38 2.01
N MET A 112 13.81 19.52 2.25
CA MET A 112 14.75 20.12 1.32
C MET A 112 15.17 19.09 0.24
N PRO A 113 15.65 19.53 -0.94
CA PRO A 113 16.08 18.62 -2.00
C PRO A 113 17.09 17.55 -1.55
N GLU A 114 17.99 17.88 -0.63
CA GLU A 114 18.97 16.95 -0.07
C GLU A 114 18.31 15.87 0.80
N GLN A 115 17.24 16.21 1.52
CA GLN A 115 16.46 15.24 2.29
C GLN A 115 15.66 14.32 1.37
N HIS A 116 15.11 14.85 0.28
CA HIS A 116 14.41 14.06 -0.72
C HIS A 116 15.34 13.00 -1.32
N ALA A 117 16.50 13.43 -1.82
CA ALA A 117 17.50 12.55 -2.43
C ALA A 117 18.02 11.48 -1.46
N ARG A 118 18.17 11.83 -0.17
CA ARG A 118 18.69 10.92 0.86
C ARG A 118 17.68 9.87 1.33
N TRP A 119 16.39 10.21 1.40
CA TRP A 119 15.41 9.38 2.10
C TRP A 119 14.34 8.76 1.21
N LEU A 120 13.80 9.51 0.24
CA LEU A 120 12.63 9.06 -0.50
C LEU A 120 12.87 7.77 -1.31
N PRO A 121 14.01 7.57 -2.02
CA PRO A 121 14.23 6.34 -2.77
C PRO A 121 14.20 5.07 -1.89
N GLU A 122 14.82 5.11 -0.71
CA GLU A 122 14.89 3.97 0.20
C GLU A 122 13.58 3.75 0.97
N LEU A 123 12.83 4.81 1.27
CA LEU A 123 11.51 4.69 1.89
C LEU A 123 10.46 4.16 0.90
N VAL A 124 10.47 4.63 -0.36
CA VAL A 124 9.53 4.18 -1.40
C VAL A 124 9.77 2.72 -1.78
N SER A 125 11.04 2.28 -1.86
CA SER A 125 11.39 0.88 -2.13
C SER A 125 11.13 -0.06 -0.96
N GLY A 126 10.97 0.47 0.26
CA GLY A 126 10.82 -0.33 1.48
C GLY A 126 12.13 -0.84 2.06
N GLU A 127 13.28 -0.39 1.56
CA GLU A 127 14.61 -0.67 2.15
C GLU A 127 14.78 0.00 3.51
N ARG A 128 14.20 1.20 3.69
CA ARG A 128 14.12 1.90 4.98
C ARG A 128 12.68 2.01 5.46
N VAL A 129 12.52 2.14 6.78
CA VAL A 129 11.24 2.36 7.46
C VAL A 129 11.21 3.79 8.00
N GLY A 130 10.10 4.48 7.76
CA GLY A 130 9.76 5.76 8.38
C GLY A 130 8.71 5.57 9.47
N CYS A 131 8.73 6.47 10.46
CA CYS A 131 7.79 6.50 11.58
C CYS A 131 7.48 7.94 11.99
#